data_AF-A0A286B7T6-F1
#
_entry.id   AF-A0A286B7T6-F1
#
_cell.length_a   1.000
_cell.length_b   1.000
_cell.length_c   1.000
_cell.angle_alpha   90.00
_cell.angle_beta   90.00
_cell.angle_gamma   90.00
#
_symmetry.space_group_name_H-M   'P 1'
#
loop_
_entity.id
_entity.type
_entity.pdbx_description
1 polymer ?
#
loop_
_entity_poly.entity_id
_entity_poly.type
_entity_poly.pdbx_seq_one_letter_code
_entity_poly.pdbx_strand_id
1 'polypeptide(L)'
;MKSTTRNTRSMLFAVLAVGALAASTAVSAASPRRGEAPGIYQQELAVCGHNQQDRAACIREAGAARQAAAQGGLTSAPDYRANALARCGLQQQPDDRAACEARVLGSSGNTQASVDGSVMGGGVIRESVTTIVMPAPAMAPEPMPMPRPMPRPMPQPMPAPLR
;
A
#
# COMPACT_ATOMS: atom_id res chain seq x y z
N MET A 1 39.80 -64.03 39.21
CA MET A 1 41.03 -63.46 39.81
C MET A 1 41.19 -62.03 39.33
N LYS A 2 41.60 -61.14 40.25
CA LYS A 2 41.59 -59.68 40.15
C LYS A 2 42.87 -59.19 39.47
N SER A 3 42.78 -58.19 38.58
CA SER A 3 43.74 -57.08 38.61
C SER A 3 43.33 -55.90 37.73
N THR A 4 43.06 -54.80 38.42
CA THR A 4 43.08 -53.41 37.99
C THR A 4 44.46 -53.05 37.41
N THR A 5 44.56 -52.29 36.31
CA THR A 5 45.64 -51.29 36.17
C THR A 5 45.17 -50.10 35.32
N ARG A 6 45.33 -48.94 35.94
CA ARG A 6 44.95 -47.59 35.55
C ARG A 6 46.14 -46.95 34.82
N ASN A 7 45.85 -46.05 33.88
CA ASN A 7 46.73 -44.95 33.44
C ASN A 7 48.18 -45.29 33.10
N THR A 8 48.42 -45.57 31.82
CA THR A 8 49.69 -45.21 31.16
C THR A 8 49.40 -44.30 29.98
N ARG A 9 49.48 -42.99 30.25
CA ARG A 9 50.29 -42.03 29.48
C ARG A 9 50.00 -42.01 27.97
N SER A 10 49.13 -41.13 27.49
CA SER A 10 49.55 -39.75 27.17
C SER A 10 50.95 -39.71 26.57
N MET A 11 51.06 -39.93 25.26
CA MET A 11 52.17 -39.44 24.41
C MET A 11 51.99 -39.90 22.95
N LEU A 12 50.91 -39.52 22.26
CA LEU A 12 50.89 -39.54 20.79
C LEU A 12 49.97 -38.42 20.27
N PHE A 13 50.21 -37.20 20.74
CA PHE A 13 49.85 -36.00 20.00
C PHE A 13 50.97 -35.74 18.99
N ALA A 14 50.82 -36.21 17.76
CA ALA A 14 51.50 -35.63 16.60
C ALA A 14 50.88 -36.12 15.29
N VAL A 15 50.05 -35.25 14.71
CA VAL A 15 50.09 -34.88 13.29
C VAL A 15 50.00 -36.01 12.26
N LEU A 16 48.78 -36.27 11.77
CA LEU A 16 48.48 -36.63 10.39
C LEU A 16 47.17 -35.91 10.04
N ALA A 17 47.26 -34.66 9.59
CA ALA A 17 47.33 -34.29 8.18
C ALA A 17 45.99 -34.49 7.45
N VAL A 18 45.27 -33.37 7.32
CA VAL A 18 44.56 -32.91 6.11
C VAL A 18 43.77 -33.97 5.34
N GLY A 19 42.46 -34.01 5.55
CA GLY A 19 41.54 -34.75 4.68
C GLY A 19 40.09 -34.36 4.90
N ALA A 20 39.45 -33.83 3.85
CA ALA A 20 38.02 -33.69 3.67
C ALA A 20 37.28 -32.56 4.45
N LEU A 21 37.61 -31.30 4.15
CA LEU A 21 36.63 -30.20 4.22
C LEU A 21 35.86 -30.14 2.88
N ALA A 22 34.95 -31.09 2.69
CA ALA A 22 33.94 -31.07 1.65
C ALA A 22 32.60 -31.50 2.27
N ALA A 23 31.96 -30.57 2.96
CA ALA A 23 30.57 -30.70 3.39
C ALA A 23 29.92 -29.31 3.37
N SER A 24 29.26 -29.04 2.26
CA SER A 24 28.17 -28.08 2.06
C SER A 24 27.55 -27.52 3.35
N THR A 25 27.92 -26.30 3.74
CA THR A 25 27.06 -25.45 4.56
C THR A 25 26.09 -24.72 3.63
N ALA A 26 25.10 -25.45 3.12
CA ALA A 26 23.85 -24.82 2.74
C ALA A 26 23.21 -24.33 4.04
N VAL A 27 23.48 -23.08 4.41
CA VAL A 27 22.63 -22.35 5.35
C VAL A 27 21.31 -22.21 4.62
N SER A 28 20.41 -23.16 4.87
CA SER A 28 18.99 -22.95 4.62
C SER A 28 18.62 -21.74 5.48
N ALA A 29 18.43 -20.59 4.82
CA ALA A 29 17.62 -19.51 5.34
C ALA A 29 16.18 -20.03 5.41
N ALA A 30 15.93 -20.90 6.39
CA ALA A 30 14.58 -21.21 6.81
C ALA A 30 14.03 -19.90 7.35
N SER A 31 13.17 -19.25 6.55
CA SER A 31 12.36 -18.15 7.03
C SER A 31 11.74 -18.58 8.36
N PRO A 32 11.88 -17.78 9.45
CA PRO A 32 11.36 -18.18 10.74
C PRO A 32 9.88 -18.56 10.56
N ARG A 33 9.53 -19.79 10.94
CA ARG A 33 8.14 -20.19 11.05
C ARG A 33 7.51 -19.22 12.04
N ARG A 34 6.65 -18.32 11.57
CA ARG A 34 6.04 -17.22 12.34
C ARG A 34 5.25 -17.68 13.59
N GLY A 35 5.10 -18.99 13.83
CA GLY A 35 4.41 -19.56 14.98
C GLY A 35 5.29 -19.91 16.18
N GLU A 36 6.62 -19.78 16.09
CA GLU A 36 7.53 -20.28 17.14
C GLU A 36 8.47 -19.20 17.69
N ALA A 37 8.14 -17.93 17.47
CA ALA A 37 8.88 -16.83 18.09
C ALA A 37 8.28 -16.55 19.49
N PRO A 38 8.95 -16.89 20.61
CA PRO A 38 8.47 -16.62 21.96
C PRO A 38 8.16 -15.12 22.22
N GLY A 39 8.68 -14.23 21.36
CA GLY A 39 8.39 -12.79 21.41
C GLY A 39 6.99 -12.38 20.95
N ILE A 40 6.31 -13.11 20.06
CA ILE A 40 4.99 -12.70 19.54
C ILE A 40 3.93 -12.77 20.63
N TYR A 41 3.89 -13.89 21.37
CA TYR A 41 2.95 -14.05 22.48
C TYR A 41 3.18 -13.00 23.59
N GLN A 42 4.43 -12.70 23.92
CA GLN A 42 4.77 -11.65 24.88
C GLN A 42 4.32 -10.26 24.38
N GLN A 43 4.46 -10.00 23.09
CA GLN A 43 4.00 -8.76 22.46
C GLN A 43 2.47 -8.63 22.46
N GLU A 44 1.73 -9.73 22.21
CA GLU A 44 0.26 -9.74 22.31
C GLU A 44 -0.21 -9.46 23.74
N LEU A 45 0.44 -10.07 24.74
CA LEU A 45 0.13 -9.80 26.15
C LEU A 45 0.40 -8.35 26.56
N ALA A 46 1.41 -7.69 25.97
CA ALA A 46 1.72 -6.29 26.25
C ALA A 46 0.63 -5.33 25.79
N VAL A 47 -0.22 -5.73 24.84
CA VAL A 47 -1.39 -4.94 24.38
C VAL A 47 -2.62 -5.18 25.27
N CYS A 48 -2.68 -6.31 26.00
CA CYS A 48 -3.82 -6.64 26.83
C CYS A 48 -3.99 -5.67 28.01
N GLY A 49 -5.14 -4.99 28.07
CA GLY A 49 -5.44 -3.94 29.04
C GLY A 49 -5.15 -2.52 28.53
N HIS A 50 -4.54 -2.38 27.35
CA HIS A 50 -4.36 -1.11 26.63
C HIS A 50 -5.27 -0.98 25.41
N ASN A 51 -6.30 -1.83 25.33
CA ASN A 51 -7.28 -1.86 24.27
C ASN A 51 -8.70 -1.85 24.84
N GLN A 52 -9.70 -1.66 23.97
CA GLN A 52 -11.11 -1.57 24.36
C GLN A 52 -11.76 -2.94 24.70
N GLN A 53 -11.00 -4.04 24.73
CA GLN A 53 -11.49 -5.38 25.07
C GLN A 53 -11.26 -5.71 26.56
N ASP A 54 -12.01 -6.68 27.08
CA ASP A 54 -11.75 -7.25 28.40
C ASP A 54 -10.35 -7.87 28.47
N ARG A 55 -9.59 -7.56 29.54
CA ARG A 55 -8.21 -8.04 29.68
C ARG A 55 -8.14 -9.56 29.77
N ALA A 56 -9.07 -10.20 30.47
CA ALA A 56 -9.08 -11.65 30.58
C ALA A 56 -9.44 -12.32 29.24
N ALA A 57 -10.36 -11.74 28.46
CA ALA A 57 -10.63 -12.16 27.09
C ALA A 57 -9.40 -12.05 26.19
N CYS A 58 -8.72 -10.90 26.21
CA CYS A 58 -7.49 -10.69 25.43
C CYS A 58 -6.42 -11.75 25.73
N ILE A 59 -6.18 -12.07 27.01
CA ILE A 59 -5.20 -13.09 27.42
C ILE A 59 -5.63 -14.49 26.92
N ARG A 60 -6.92 -14.82 26.98
CA ARG A 60 -7.44 -16.09 26.46
C ARG A 60 -7.27 -16.19 24.94
N GLU A 61 -7.54 -15.10 24.22
CA GLU A 61 -7.40 -15.03 22.76
C GLU A 61 -5.94 -15.15 22.32
N ALA A 62 -5.01 -14.45 22.99
CA ALA A 62 -3.57 -14.60 22.74
C ALA A 62 -3.10 -16.04 22.99
N GLY A 63 -3.61 -16.69 24.04
CA GLY A 63 -3.34 -18.10 24.32
C GLY A 63 -3.86 -19.03 23.23
N ALA A 64 -5.09 -18.79 22.75
CA ALA A 64 -5.69 -19.54 21.66
C ALA A 64 -4.92 -19.35 20.34
N ALA A 65 -4.50 -18.13 20.04
CA ALA A 65 -3.68 -17.81 18.87
C ALA A 65 -2.33 -18.55 18.91
N ARG A 66 -1.65 -18.57 20.07
CA ARG A 66 -0.43 -19.34 20.28
C ARG A 66 -0.64 -20.85 20.08
N GLN A 67 -1.74 -21.39 20.59
CA GLN A 67 -2.05 -22.81 20.41
C GLN A 67 -2.29 -23.15 18.93
N ALA A 68 -3.09 -22.33 18.23
CA ALA A 68 -3.31 -22.48 16.80
C ALA A 68 -2.00 -22.37 16.00
N ALA A 69 -1.10 -21.46 16.41
CA ALA A 69 0.24 -21.33 15.81
C ALA A 69 1.06 -22.60 15.96
N ALA A 70 1.11 -23.17 17.17
CA ALA A 70 1.82 -24.42 17.47
C ALA A 70 1.24 -25.62 16.69
N GLN A 71 -0.07 -25.61 16.44
CA GLN A 71 -0.75 -26.62 15.62
C GLN A 71 -0.62 -26.37 14.11
N GLY A 72 0.03 -25.28 13.69
CA GLY A 72 0.15 -24.91 12.28
C GLY A 72 -1.15 -24.42 11.64
N GLY A 73 -2.16 -24.05 12.44
CA GLY A 73 -3.47 -23.60 11.98
C GLY A 73 -3.54 -22.12 11.59
N LEU A 74 -2.45 -21.36 11.71
CA LEU A 74 -2.42 -19.96 11.30
C LEU A 74 -2.16 -19.83 9.79
N THR A 75 -3.06 -19.13 9.12
CA THR A 75 -2.86 -18.67 7.76
C THR A 75 -2.13 -17.32 7.75
N SER A 76 -1.49 -17.00 6.63
CA SER A 76 -0.93 -15.66 6.46
C SER A 76 -2.04 -14.65 6.24
N ALA A 77 -1.81 -13.42 6.71
CA ALA A 77 -2.73 -12.31 6.42
C ALA A 77 -2.95 -12.18 4.90
N PRO A 78 -4.20 -12.03 4.44
CA PRO A 78 -4.47 -11.83 3.02
C PRO A 78 -3.99 -10.45 2.57
N ASP A 79 -3.91 -10.24 1.25
CA ASP A 79 -3.65 -8.90 0.71
C ASP A 79 -4.88 -8.00 0.93
N TYR A 80 -4.86 -7.25 2.04
CA TYR A 80 -5.94 -6.33 2.40
C TYR A 80 -6.17 -5.25 1.34
N ARG A 81 -5.12 -4.84 0.60
CA ARG A 81 -5.24 -3.82 -0.43
C ARG A 81 -5.89 -4.37 -1.68
N ALA A 82 -5.48 -5.55 -2.14
CA ALA A 82 -6.13 -6.25 -3.24
C ALA A 82 -7.62 -6.52 -2.93
N ASN A 83 -7.93 -6.97 -1.71
CA ASN A 83 -9.31 -7.18 -1.29
C ASN A 83 -10.13 -5.88 -1.27
N ALA A 84 -9.53 -4.77 -0.83
CA ALA A 84 -10.19 -3.46 -0.87
C ALA A 84 -10.48 -3.01 -2.31
N LEU A 85 -9.53 -3.19 -3.24
CA LEU A 85 -9.72 -2.86 -4.65
C LEU A 85 -10.75 -3.77 -5.34
N ALA A 86 -10.78 -5.06 -4.99
CA ALA A 86 -11.80 -5.99 -5.49
C ALA A 86 -13.22 -5.52 -5.12
N ARG A 87 -13.39 -4.93 -3.92
CA ARG A 87 -14.67 -4.32 -3.51
C ARG A 87 -15.01 -3.05 -4.31
N CYS A 88 -14.02 -2.26 -4.71
CA CYS A 88 -14.24 -1.12 -5.60
C CYS A 88 -14.74 -1.55 -6.99
N GLY A 89 -14.38 -2.74 -7.46
CA GLY A 89 -14.87 -3.31 -8.72
C GLY A 89 -16.38 -3.56 -8.77
N LEU A 90 -17.09 -3.52 -7.63
CA LEU A 90 -18.54 -3.67 -7.56
C LEU A 90 -19.31 -2.38 -7.90
N GLN A 91 -18.62 -1.24 -8.02
CA GLN A 91 -19.25 0.03 -8.39
C GLN A 91 -19.66 -0.01 -9.88
N GLN A 92 -20.92 0.32 -10.17
CA GLN A 92 -21.47 0.23 -11.52
C GLN A 92 -21.06 1.44 -12.37
N GLN A 93 -20.97 2.61 -11.75
CA GLN A 93 -20.57 3.86 -12.39
C GLN A 93 -19.04 3.95 -12.46
N PRO A 94 -18.46 4.30 -13.61
CA PRO A 94 -17.00 4.43 -13.76
C PRO A 94 -16.39 5.44 -12.78
N ASP A 95 -17.08 6.56 -12.53
CA ASP A 95 -16.60 7.62 -11.64
C ASP A 95 -16.59 7.17 -10.17
N ASP A 96 -17.60 6.43 -9.73
CA ASP A 96 -17.68 5.88 -8.37
C ASP A 96 -16.58 4.84 -8.12
N ARG A 97 -16.29 4.02 -9.14
CA ARG A 97 -15.17 3.07 -9.08
C ARG A 97 -13.84 3.80 -8.95
N ALA A 98 -13.59 4.79 -9.80
CA ALA A 98 -12.35 5.58 -9.77
C ALA A 98 -12.17 6.31 -8.42
N ALA A 99 -13.25 6.90 -7.87
CA ALA A 99 -13.22 7.55 -6.57
C ALA A 99 -12.99 6.57 -5.40
N CYS A 100 -13.56 5.36 -5.47
CA CYS A 100 -13.29 4.29 -4.50
C CYS A 100 -11.82 3.89 -4.51
N GLU A 101 -11.27 3.62 -5.70
CA GLU A 101 -9.87 3.22 -5.88
C GLU A 101 -8.92 4.31 -5.39
N ALA A 102 -9.20 5.59 -5.69
CA ALA A 102 -8.41 6.71 -5.20
C ALA A 102 -8.36 6.78 -3.66
N ARG A 103 -9.47 6.52 -2.96
CA ARG A 103 -9.50 6.44 -1.48
C ARG A 103 -8.70 5.27 -0.93
N VAL A 104 -8.72 4.13 -1.62
CA VAL A 104 -7.96 2.94 -1.21
C VAL A 104 -6.46 3.15 -1.42
N LEU A 105 -6.07 3.75 -2.54
CA LEU A 105 -4.68 3.93 -2.94
C LEU A 105 -3.99 5.12 -2.23
N GLY A 106 -4.75 6.09 -1.71
CA GLY A 106 -4.24 7.15 -0.85
C GLY A 106 -3.76 8.41 -1.57
N SER A 107 -3.79 8.44 -2.90
CA SER A 107 -3.77 9.60 -3.83
C SER A 107 -3.56 9.07 -5.25
N SER A 108 -4.22 9.65 -6.27
CA SER A 108 -4.03 9.26 -7.67
C SER A 108 -4.47 10.39 -8.61
N GLY A 109 -3.65 10.72 -9.61
CA GLY A 109 -3.95 11.79 -10.57
C GLY A 109 -4.21 13.14 -9.89
N ASN A 110 -5.39 13.69 -10.11
CA ASN A 110 -5.89 14.95 -9.51
C ASN A 110 -6.60 14.77 -8.16
N THR A 111 -6.45 13.59 -7.54
CA THR A 111 -7.11 13.24 -6.28
C THR A 111 -6.10 13.14 -5.15
N GLN A 112 -6.30 13.95 -4.11
CA GLN A 112 -5.53 13.93 -2.86
C GLN A 112 -6.33 13.18 -1.81
N ALA A 113 -5.70 12.24 -1.09
CA ALA A 113 -6.36 11.51 -0.01
C ALA A 113 -5.67 11.73 1.34
N SER A 114 -6.50 11.83 2.38
CA SER A 114 -6.06 11.91 3.79
C SER A 114 -6.65 10.76 4.58
N VAL A 115 -5.91 10.29 5.58
CA VAL A 115 -6.31 9.22 6.49
C VAL A 115 -6.26 9.76 7.91
N ASP A 116 -7.38 9.69 8.61
CA ASP A 116 -7.50 10.12 10.00
C ASP A 116 -8.08 9.02 10.89
N GLY A 117 -7.72 9.03 12.17
CA GLY A 117 -8.16 8.05 13.17
C GLY A 117 -7.26 6.83 13.31
N SER A 118 -7.75 5.84 14.05
CA SER A 118 -7.03 4.63 14.42
C SER A 118 -8.00 3.47 14.60
N VAL A 119 -7.56 2.27 14.23
CA VAL A 119 -8.32 1.03 14.46
C VAL A 119 -8.65 0.87 15.94
N MET A 120 -7.70 1.18 16.83
CA MET A 120 -7.91 1.12 18.29
C MET A 120 -8.85 2.23 18.79
N GLY A 121 -8.93 3.35 18.05
CA GLY A 121 -9.78 4.49 18.37
C GLY A 121 -11.22 4.38 17.84
N GLY A 122 -11.59 3.24 17.23
CA GLY A 122 -12.95 2.97 16.75
C GLY A 122 -13.16 3.15 15.25
N GLY A 123 -12.15 3.58 14.50
CA GLY A 123 -12.27 3.68 13.04
C GLY A 123 -11.12 4.43 12.37
N VAL A 124 -10.98 4.18 11.07
CA VAL A 124 -10.08 4.91 10.18
C VAL A 124 -10.93 5.54 9.08
N ILE A 125 -10.88 6.86 8.98
CA ILE A 125 -11.61 7.64 7.98
C ILE A 125 -10.67 7.97 6.83
N ARG A 126 -11.17 7.82 5.60
CA ARG A 126 -10.43 8.11 4.37
C ARG A 126 -11.20 9.13 3.56
N GLU A 127 -10.64 10.33 3.46
CA GLU A 127 -11.17 11.41 2.65
C GLU A 127 -10.38 11.50 1.35
N SER A 128 -11.07 11.73 0.23
CA SER A 128 -10.46 12.00 -1.07
C SER A 128 -11.07 13.26 -1.69
N VAL A 129 -10.23 14.21 -2.07
CA VAL A 129 -10.64 15.44 -2.75
C VAL A 129 -10.12 15.37 -4.19
N THR A 130 -11.04 15.40 -5.16
CA THR A 130 -10.72 15.39 -6.59
C THR A 130 -10.92 16.79 -7.17
N THR A 131 -9.85 17.39 -7.70
CA THR A 131 -9.94 18.72 -8.32
C THR A 131 -10.37 18.59 -9.78
N ILE A 132 -11.53 19.16 -10.12
CA ILE A 132 -12.06 19.16 -11.49
C ILE A 132 -11.65 20.48 -12.16
N VAL A 133 -10.84 20.41 -13.23
CA VAL A 133 -10.51 21.58 -14.05
C VAL A 133 -11.64 21.76 -15.06
N MET A 134 -12.48 22.79 -14.86
CA MET A 134 -13.45 23.18 -15.88
C MET A 134 -12.71 23.89 -17.02
N PRO A 135 -12.94 23.51 -18.29
CA PRO A 135 -12.40 24.27 -19.42
C PRO A 135 -12.96 25.69 -19.38
N ALA A 136 -12.10 26.68 -19.63
CA ALA A 136 -12.52 28.07 -19.75
C ALA A 136 -13.64 28.16 -20.79
N PRO A 137 -14.73 28.91 -20.53
CA PRO A 137 -15.73 29.14 -21.55
C PRO A 137 -15.02 29.69 -22.79
N ALA A 138 -15.24 29.05 -23.93
CA ALA A 138 -14.72 29.53 -25.20
C ALA A 138 -15.16 30.99 -25.33
N MET A 139 -14.21 31.92 -25.31
CA MET A 139 -14.52 33.33 -25.54
C MET A 139 -15.27 33.39 -26.86
N ALA A 140 -16.47 33.98 -26.84
CA ALA A 140 -17.23 34.20 -28.05
C ALA A 140 -16.29 34.89 -29.07
N PRO A 141 -16.29 34.46 -30.35
CA PRO A 141 -15.46 35.10 -31.36
C PRO A 141 -15.76 36.60 -31.35
N GLU A 142 -14.71 37.43 -31.29
CA GLU A 142 -14.86 38.88 -31.38
C GLU A 142 -15.71 39.22 -32.61
N PRO A 143 -16.68 40.15 -32.52
CA PRO A 143 -17.48 40.55 -33.65
C PRO A 143 -16.55 41.05 -34.76
N MET A 144 -16.61 40.40 -35.93
CA MET A 144 -15.78 40.76 -37.08
C MET A 144 -15.93 42.26 -37.39
N PRO A 145 -14.83 42.96 -37.74
CA PRO A 145 -14.89 44.37 -38.08
C PRO A 145 -15.86 44.56 -39.27
N MET A 146 -16.90 45.36 -39.06
CA MET A 146 -17.86 45.66 -40.13
C MET A 146 -17.12 46.32 -41.32
N PRO A 147 -17.42 45.90 -42.57
CA PRO A 147 -16.82 46.52 -43.74
C PRO A 147 -17.15 48.01 -43.77
N ARG A 148 -16.13 48.84 -44.02
CA ARG A 148 -16.29 50.29 -44.10
C ARG A 148 -17.28 50.64 -45.22
N PRO A 149 -18.21 51.61 -45.02
CA PRO A 149 -19.11 52.05 -46.07
C PRO A 149 -18.32 52.52 -47.28
N MET A 150 -18.62 51.99 -48.47
CA MET A 150 -17.99 52.46 -49.70
C MET A 150 -18.38 53.92 -49.97
N PRO A 151 -17.46 54.76 -50.48
CA PRO A 151 -17.78 56.14 -50.84
C PRO A 151 -18.91 56.17 -51.87
N ARG A 152 -19.92 57.00 -51.64
CA ARG A 152 -20.99 57.21 -52.63
C ARG A 152 -20.38 57.87 -53.89
N PRO A 153 -20.78 57.43 -55.10
CA PRO A 153 -20.35 58.09 -56.33
C PRO A 153 -20.75 59.57 -56.29
N MET A 154 -19.79 60.45 -56.57
CA MET A 154 -20.08 61.88 -56.70
C MET A 154 -20.98 62.12 -57.93
N PRO A 155 -21.97 63.02 -57.87
CA PRO A 155 -22.78 63.37 -59.03
C PRO A 155 -21.90 63.96 -60.13
N GLN A 156 -22.02 63.44 -61.36
CA GLN A 156 -21.33 64.02 -62.51
C GLN A 156 -21.98 65.38 -62.86
N PRO A 157 -21.18 66.39 -63.23
CA PRO A 157 -21.71 67.67 -63.66
C PRO A 157 -22.52 67.51 -64.94
N MET A 158 -23.74 68.05 -64.95
CA MET A 158 -24.59 68.07 -66.14
C MET A 158 -23.95 68.95 -67.23
N PRO A 159 -23.96 68.53 -68.51
CA PRO A 159 -23.46 69.36 -69.59
C PRO A 159 -24.34 70.59 -69.80
N ALA A 160 -23.71 71.74 -70.00
CA ALA A 160 -24.37 73.00 -70.29
C ALA A 160 -25.08 72.94 -71.67
N PRO A 161 -26.24 73.61 -71.82
CA PRO A 161 -26.95 73.64 -73.09
C PRO A 161 -26.14 74.43 -74.13
N LEU A 162 -25.99 73.85 -75.32
CA LEU A 162 -25.42 74.51 -76.50
C LEU A 162 -26.37 75.61 -76.98
N ARG A 163 -25.83 76.80 -77.22
CA ARG A 163 -26.50 77.89 -77.95
C ARG A 163 -26.32 77.72 -79.45
#